data_AF-A0A353TGK9-F1
#
_entry.id   AF-A0A353TGK9-F1
#
_cell.length_a   1.000
_cell.length_b   1.000
_cell.length_c   1.000
_cell.angle_alpha   90.00
_cell.angle_beta   90.00
_cell.angle_gamma   90.00
#
_symmetry.space_group_name_H-M   'P 1'
#
loop_
_entity.id
_entity.type
_entity.pdbx_description
1 polymer ?
#
loop_
_entity_poly.entity_id
_entity_poly.type
_entity_poly.pdbx_seq_one_letter_code
_entity_poly.pdbx_strand_id
1 'polypeptide(L)' 'MSNNIIRTSEVSEVLRMQLQAIDTDVRFDETGVVMQVSDGVVRIYGLRNAEANELLRFDNGV' A
#
# COMPACT_ATOMS: atom_id res chain seq x y z
N MET A 1 -12.53 12.88 36.10
CA MET A 1 -11.30 13.15 35.33
C MET A 1 -10.84 11.82 34.76
N SER A 2 -11.31 11.47 33.56
CA SER A 2 -10.94 10.24 32.85
C SER A 2 -9.51 10.37 32.32
N ASN A 3 -8.54 9.78 33.02
CA ASN A 3 -7.16 9.65 32.56
C ASN A 3 -7.12 8.65 31.39
N ASN A 4 -7.39 9.14 30.18
CA ASN A 4 -7.13 8.39 28.96
C ASN A 4 -5.65 8.57 28.58
N ILE A 5 -4.75 8.01 29.39
CA ILE A 5 -3.33 7.91 29.03
C ILE A 5 -3.21 6.64 28.19
N ILE A 6 -3.65 6.71 26.94
CA ILE A 6 -3.27 5.73 25.93
C ILE A 6 -1.75 5.86 25.80
N ARG A 7 -1.02 4.86 26.28
CA ARG A 7 0.43 4.82 26.13
C ARG A 7 0.73 4.67 24.65
N THR A 8 1.12 5.77 24.01
CA THR A 8 1.43 5.82 22.58
C THR A 8 2.45 4.75 22.19
N SER A 9 3.33 4.35 23.11
CA SER A 9 4.30 3.26 22.94
C SER A 9 3.64 1.90 22.68
N GLU A 10 2.64 1.50 23.47
CA GLU A 10 1.94 0.21 23.30
C GLU A 10 1.14 0.19 21.99
N VAL A 11 0.48 1.30 21.64
CA VAL A 11 -0.24 1.41 20.37
C VAL A 11 0.73 1.35 19.17
N SER A 12 1.88 2.01 19.28
CA SER A 12 2.90 2.00 18.21
C SER A 12 3.52 0.61 18.02
N GLU A 13 3.71 -0.13 19.11
CA GLU A 13 4.24 -1.49 19.10
C GLU A 13 3.24 -2.47 18.48
N VAL A 14 1.96 -2.37 18.84
CA VAL A 14 0.88 -3.15 18.21
C VAL A 14 0.77 -2.85 16.71
N LEU A 15 0.81 -1.58 16.31
CA LEU A 15 0.79 -1.20 14.89
C LEU A 15 2.03 -1.71 14.14
N ARG A 16 3.21 -1.66 14.76
CA ARG A 16 4.44 -2.18 14.14
C ARG A 16 4.41 -3.71 13.98
N MET A 17 3.90 -4.43 14.97
CA MET A 17 3.70 -5.88 14.88
C MET A 17 2.69 -6.24 13.78
N GLN A 18 1.61 -5.48 13.66
CA GLN A 18 0.64 -5.65 12.58
C GLN A 18 1.25 -5.39 11.20
N LEU A 19 2.12 -4.37 11.07
CA LEU A 19 2.83 -4.09 9.82
C LEU A 19 3.85 -5.18 9.45
N GLN A 20 4.54 -5.77 10.43
CA GLN A 20 5.51 -6.86 10.21
C GLN A 20 4.85 -8.19 9.87
N ALA A 21 3.64 -8.44 10.39
CA ALA A 21 2.87 -9.65 10.09
C ALA A 21 2.18 -9.60 8.72
N ILE A 22 2.23 -8.47 8.02
CA ILE A 22 1.73 -8.35 6.66
C ILE A 22 2.80 -8.93 5.74
N ASP A 23 2.53 -10.11 5.20
CA ASP A 23 3.26 -10.65 4.06
C ASP A 23 3.01 -9.74 2.84
N THR A 24 4.00 -8.91 2.52
CA THR A 24 3.89 -7.90 1.45
C THR A 24 4.29 -8.45 0.10
N ASP A 25 4.99 -9.58 0.02
CA ASP A 25 5.57 -10.06 -1.24
C ASP A 25 4.47 -10.38 -2.28
N VAL A 26 3.43 -11.13 -1.88
CA VAL A 26 2.29 -11.43 -2.76
C VAL A 26 1.55 -10.17 -3.20
N ARG A 27 1.48 -9.14 -2.34
CA ARG A 27 0.83 -7.87 -2.69
C ARG A 27 1.62 -7.09 -3.74
N PHE A 28 2.94 -7.11 -3.70
CA PHE A 28 3.77 -6.39 -4.70
C PHE A 28 3.72 -7.03 -6.09
N ASP A 29 3.38 -8.31 -6.20
CA ASP A 29 3.25 -8.98 -7.49
C ASP A 29 1.98 -8.53 -8.25
N GLU A 30 0.90 -8.21 -7.55
CA GLU A 30 -0.40 -7.79 -8.12
C GLU A 30 -0.70 -6.30 -7.97
N THR A 31 0.04 -5.55 -7.15
CA THR A 31 -0.14 -4.11 -6.95
C THR A 31 1.14 -3.33 -7.27
N GLY A 32 0.99 -2.04 -7.55
CA GLY A 32 2.12 -1.17 -7.86
C GLY A 32 1.94 0.24 -7.35
N VAL A 33 3.05 0.98 -7.34
CA VAL A 33 3.10 2.38 -6.91
C VAL A 33 3.31 3.26 -8.13
N VAL A 34 2.45 4.27 -8.28
CA VAL A 34 2.60 5.28 -9.33
C VAL A 34 3.83 6.13 -9.04
N MET A 35 4.79 6.09 -9.97
CA MET A 35 6.02 6.87 -9.90
C MET A 35 5.88 8.21 -10.62
N GLN A 36 5.15 8.23 -11.73
CA GLN A 36 4.98 9.41 -12.57
C GLN A 36 3.65 9.36 -13.33
N VAL A 37 3.02 10.52 -13.50
CA VAL A 37 1.84 10.74 -14.34
C VAL A 37 2.14 11.87 -15.33
N SER A 38 1.87 11.67 -16.61
CA SER A 38 2.03 12.69 -17.64
C SER A 38 1.10 12.39 -18.82
N ASP A 39 0.27 13.36 -19.22
CA ASP A 39 -0.56 13.32 -20.45
C ASP A 39 -1.29 11.98 -20.68
N GLY A 40 -1.96 11.47 -19.63
CA GLY A 40 -2.70 10.21 -19.70
C GLY A 40 -1.83 8.94 -19.67
N VAL A 41 -0.50 9.07 -19.58
CA VAL A 41 0.45 7.97 -19.43
C VAL A 41 0.97 7.92 -17.99
N VAL A 42 1.00 6.72 -17.42
CA VAL A 42 1.44 6.48 -16.04
C VAL A 42 2.63 5.53 -16.04
N ARG A 43 3.66 5.83 -15.23
CA ARG A 43 4.76 4.91 -14.92
C ARG A 43 4.54 4.31 -13.55
N ILE A 44 4.42 2.99 -13.48
CA ILE A 44 4.14 2.24 -12.25
C ILE A 44 5.34 1.34 -11.95
N TYR A 45 5.72 1.25 -10.67
CA TYR A 45 6.67 0.26 -10.16
C TYR A 45 5.90 -0.84 -9.43
N GLY A 46 6.22 -2.12 -9.69
CA GLY A 46 5.48 -3.27 -9.17
C GLY A 46 4.76 -4.02 -10.30
N LEU A 47 3.56 -4.53 -10.03
CA LEU A 47 2.70 -5.22 -11.01
C LEU A 47 3.46 -6.33 -11.77
N ARG A 48 4.20 -7.17 -11.05
CA ARG A 48 5.09 -8.17 -11.65
C ARG A 48 4.36 -9.22 -12.50
N ASN A 49 3.10 -9.47 -12.20
CA ASN A 49 2.25 -10.42 -12.92
C ASN A 49 1.31 -9.75 -13.92
N ALA A 50 1.40 -8.44 -14.15
CA ALA A 50 0.51 -7.76 -15.09
C ALA A 50 0.84 -8.13 -16.53
N GLU A 51 -0.20 -8.38 -17.31
CA GLU A 51 -0.10 -8.78 -18.72
C GLU A 51 -0.21 -7.58 -19.67
N ALA A 52 0.31 -7.74 -20.89
CA ALA A 52 0.19 -6.71 -21.90
C ALA A 52 -1.29 -6.47 -22.28
N ASN A 53 -1.72 -5.20 -22.26
CA ASN A 53 -3.11 -4.76 -22.46
C ASN A 53 -4.09 -5.16 -21.35
N GLU A 54 -3.60 -5.50 -20.17
CA GLU A 54 -4.46 -5.66 -19.00
C GLU A 54 -5.00 -4.30 -18.53
N LEU A 55 -6.27 -4.29 -18.10
CA LEU A 55 -6.89 -3.10 -17.54
C LEU A 55 -6.53 -2.97 -16.07
N LEU A 56 -5.83 -1.90 -15.73
CA LEU A 56 -5.49 -1.57 -14.35
C LEU A 56 -6.55 -0.65 -13.74
N ARG A 57 -6.76 -0.78 -12.43
CA ARG A 57 -7.62 0.10 -11.62
C ARG A 57 -6.74 0.91 -10.68
N PHE A 58 -6.95 2.22 -10.63
CA PHE A 58 -6.26 3.07 -9.65
C PHE A 58 -7.12 3.22 -8.38
N ASP A 59 -6.45 3.36 -7.23
CA ASP A 59 -7.11 3.48 -5.92
C ASP A 59 -8.04 4.70 -5.81
N ASN A 60 -7.79 5.73 -6.62
CA ASN A 60 -8.63 6.92 -6.70
C ASN A 60 -9.89 6.73 -7.58
N GLY A 61 -10.14 5.52 -8.08
CA GLY A 61 -11.32 5.19 -8.88
C GLY A 61 -11.23 5.60 -10.35
N VAL A 62 -10.04 5.98 -10.82
CA VAL A 62 -9.73 6.21 -12.24
C VAL A 62 -9.16 4.94 -12.87
#